data_AF-A0A1F9GLE1-F1
#
_entry.id   AF-A0A1F9GLE1-F1
#
_cell.length_a   1.000
_cell.length_b   1.000
_cell.length_c   1.000
_cell.angle_alpha   90.00
_cell.angle_beta   90.00
_cell.angle_gamma   90.00
#
_symmetry.space_group_name_H-M   'P 1'
#
loop_
_entity.id
_entity.type
_entity.pdbx_description
1 polymer ?
#
loop_
_entity_poly.entity_id
_entity_poly.type
_entity_poly.pdbx_seq_one_letter_code
_entity_poly.pdbx_strand_id
1 'polypeptide(L)'
;MIKGFIFVSLLLGGFVLPSLTQAETLSKKEWGDAMKSGLPVLLCKRDEYFRDCFKISQEECEDIIASATRVCFKQIETQIPSKIVQPRDGEKWGRKIGECVGVSAETTLTDDKISNKKCNDPNAWE
;
A
#
# COMPACT_ATOMS: atom_id res chain seq x y z
N MET A 1 19.31 -9.96 21.71
CA MET A 1 20.64 -9.92 22.36
C MET A 1 21.67 -10.51 21.41
N ILE A 2 22.27 -9.72 20.51
CA ILE A 2 23.59 -9.98 19.90
C ILE A 2 24.25 -8.61 19.73
N LYS A 3 25.43 -8.48 20.35
CA LYS A 3 26.28 -7.29 20.39
C LYS A 3 26.98 -7.14 19.04
N GLY A 4 26.77 -6.03 18.34
CA GLY A 4 27.55 -5.64 17.16
C GLY A 4 28.66 -4.68 17.59
N PHE A 5 29.88 -5.22 17.69
CA PHE A 5 31.10 -4.50 18.03
C PHE A 5 31.36 -3.32 17.09
N ILE A 6 31.59 -2.15 17.67
CA ILE A 6 32.24 -1.01 17.01
C ILE A 6 33.71 -1.39 16.80
N PHE A 7 34.14 -1.52 15.55
CA PHE A 7 35.54 -1.40 15.18
C PHE A 7 35.75 -0.04 14.53
N VAL A 8 36.28 0.90 15.32
CA VAL A 8 36.93 2.10 14.81
C VAL A 8 38.32 1.69 14.33
N SER A 9 38.60 1.88 13.05
CA SER A 9 39.97 2.00 12.54
C SER A 9 40.00 3.08 11.47
N LEU A 10 40.91 4.02 11.69
CA LEU A 10 41.04 5.32 11.03
C LEU A 10 41.60 5.22 9.59
N LEU A 11 41.07 6.10 8.74
CA LEU A 11 41.76 6.87 7.69
C LEU A 11 42.40 6.10 6.51
N LEU A 12 41.61 5.92 5.44
CA LEU A 12 41.98 6.20 4.05
C LEU A 12 40.69 6.51 3.27
N GLY A 13 40.47 7.79 2.98
CA GLY A 13 39.52 8.40 2.05
C GLY A 13 38.40 7.56 1.42
N GLY A 14 37.46 7.04 2.22
CA GLY A 14 36.21 6.50 1.72
C GLY A 14 35.20 7.63 1.52
N PHE A 15 35.18 8.24 0.34
CA PHE A 15 34.12 9.15 -0.06
C PHE A 15 32.81 8.32 -0.10
N VAL A 16 32.03 8.35 0.98
CA VAL A 16 30.64 7.89 0.94
C VAL A 16 29.89 8.86 0.03
N LEU A 17 29.88 8.55 -1.26
CA LEU A 17 29.05 9.24 -2.23
C LEU A 17 27.61 9.12 -1.75
N PRO A 18 26.91 10.23 -1.43
CA PRO A 18 25.49 10.16 -1.17
C PRO A 18 24.84 9.64 -2.45
N SER A 19 24.22 8.46 -2.38
CA SER A 19 23.38 7.96 -3.45
C SER A 19 22.29 8.99 -3.69
N LEU A 20 22.41 9.74 -4.79
CA LEU A 20 21.33 10.59 -5.28
C LEU A 20 20.19 9.64 -5.63
N THR A 21 19.19 9.53 -4.75
CA THR A 21 17.95 8.84 -5.05
C THR A 21 17.27 9.59 -6.18
N GLN A 22 17.46 9.11 -7.40
CA GLN A 22 16.86 9.71 -8.57
C GLN A 22 15.36 9.49 -8.49
N ALA A 23 14.58 10.57 -8.59
CA ALA A 23 13.13 10.49 -8.62
C ALA A 23 12.72 9.61 -9.82
N GLU A 24 12.17 8.44 -9.53
CA GLU A 24 11.66 7.55 -10.56
C GLU A 24 10.37 8.14 -11.14
N THR A 25 10.27 8.16 -12.47
CA THR A 25 9.07 8.64 -13.17
C THR A 25 8.43 7.49 -13.90
N LEU A 26 7.21 7.14 -13.51
CA LEU A 26 6.40 6.09 -14.14
C LEU A 26 5.34 6.70 -15.05
N SER A 27 4.95 6.00 -16.11
CA SER A 27 3.70 6.33 -16.79
C SER A 27 2.49 6.01 -15.90
N LYS A 28 1.36 6.68 -16.15
CA LYS A 28 0.07 6.34 -15.50
C LYS A 28 -0.26 4.86 -15.63
N LYS A 29 0.02 4.27 -16.80
CA LYS A 29 -0.28 2.86 -17.07
C LYS A 29 0.57 1.94 -16.18
N GLU A 30 1.89 2.13 -16.17
CA GLU A 30 2.80 1.32 -15.36
C GLU A 30 2.45 1.42 -13.86
N TRP A 31 2.24 2.64 -13.38
CA TRP A 31 1.83 2.87 -11.99
C TRP A 31 0.48 2.24 -11.68
N GLY A 32 -0.50 2.40 -12.58
CA GLY A 32 -1.84 1.83 -12.40
C GLY A 32 -1.87 0.31 -12.43
N ASP A 33 -1.06 -0.31 -13.28
CA ASP A 33 -0.94 -1.78 -13.35
C ASP A 33 -0.24 -2.32 -12.08
N ALA A 34 0.78 -1.61 -11.57
CA ALA A 34 1.40 -1.93 -10.30
C ALA A 34 0.41 -1.82 -9.12
N MET A 35 -0.43 -0.78 -9.09
CA MET A 35 -1.47 -0.65 -8.05
C MET A 35 -2.50 -1.78 -8.12
N LYS A 36 -3.00 -2.10 -9.33
CA LYS A 36 -4.03 -3.15 -9.52
C LYS A 36 -3.54 -4.55 -9.16
N SER A 37 -2.24 -4.81 -9.29
CA SER A 37 -1.63 -6.11 -8.96
C SER A 37 -1.09 -6.17 -7.54
N GLY A 38 -0.48 -5.09 -7.04
CA GLY A 38 0.16 -5.06 -5.73
C GLY A 38 -0.78 -4.77 -4.57
N LEU A 39 -1.78 -3.91 -4.75
CA LEU A 39 -2.65 -3.49 -3.65
C LEU A 39 -3.46 -4.65 -3.04
N PRO A 40 -4.04 -5.59 -3.82
CA PRO A 40 -4.71 -6.76 -3.27
C PRO A 40 -3.80 -7.59 -2.37
N VAL A 41 -2.61 -7.93 -2.86
CA VAL A 41 -1.63 -8.73 -2.11
C VAL A 41 -1.17 -8.01 -0.83
N LEU A 42 -0.95 -6.69 -0.92
CA LEU A 42 -0.50 -5.87 0.21
C LEU A 42 -1.54 -5.84 1.34
N LEU A 43 -2.82 -5.62 1.00
CA LEU A 43 -3.91 -5.46 1.97
C LEU A 43 -4.46 -6.79 2.50
N CYS A 44 -4.21 -7.89 1.80
CA CYS A 44 -4.77 -9.21 2.12
C CYS A 44 -3.74 -10.24 2.62
N LYS A 45 -2.51 -9.83 2.89
CA LYS A 45 -1.54 -10.68 3.61
C LYS A 45 -2.00 -10.89 5.06
N ARG A 46 -1.42 -11.88 5.74
CA ARG A 46 -1.69 -12.13 7.16
C ARG A 46 -1.33 -10.92 8.02
N ASP A 47 -2.03 -10.77 9.14
CA ASP A 47 -1.84 -9.71 10.13
C ASP A 47 -2.20 -8.29 9.63
N GLU A 48 -2.80 -8.18 8.45
CA GLU A 48 -3.36 -6.93 7.93
C GLU A 48 -4.86 -6.83 8.23
N TYR A 49 -5.36 -5.58 8.27
CA TYR A 49 -6.72 -5.28 8.71
C TYR A 49 -7.79 -6.16 8.06
N PHE A 50 -7.78 -6.31 6.73
CA PHE A 50 -8.83 -7.07 6.04
C PHE A 50 -8.80 -8.57 6.34
N ARG A 51 -7.64 -9.13 6.71
CA ARG A 51 -7.52 -10.54 7.11
C ARG A 51 -7.74 -10.79 8.59
N ASP A 52 -7.52 -9.77 9.42
CA ASP A 52 -7.67 -9.88 10.87
C ASP A 52 -9.08 -9.51 11.35
N CYS A 53 -9.78 -8.65 10.59
CA CYS A 53 -11.05 -8.07 11.03
C CYS A 53 -12.27 -8.59 10.29
N PHE A 54 -12.10 -9.46 9.30
CA PHE A 54 -13.20 -10.08 8.57
C PHE A 54 -12.99 -11.58 8.47
N LYS A 55 -14.08 -12.34 8.51
CA LYS A 55 -14.07 -13.80 8.38
C LYS A 55 -13.89 -14.22 6.92
N ILE A 56 -12.71 -13.97 6.37
CA ILE A 56 -12.44 -14.13 4.93
C ILE A 56 -11.16 -14.91 4.64
N SER A 57 -11.16 -15.66 3.53
CA SER A 57 -9.96 -16.31 3.01
C SER A 57 -8.98 -15.30 2.38
N GLN A 58 -7.78 -15.75 2.02
CA GLN A 58 -6.84 -14.88 1.31
C GLN A 58 -7.34 -14.52 -0.09
N GLU A 59 -7.73 -15.55 -0.83
CA GLU A 59 -8.18 -15.46 -2.21
C GLU A 59 -9.41 -14.55 -2.30
N GLU A 60 -10.39 -14.76 -1.44
CA GLU A 60 -11.60 -13.94 -1.42
C GLU A 60 -11.30 -12.47 -1.06
N CYS A 61 -10.37 -12.23 -0.14
CA CYS A 61 -9.92 -10.88 0.18
C CYS A 61 -9.26 -10.22 -1.04
N GLU A 62 -8.32 -10.92 -1.68
CA GLU A 62 -7.60 -10.42 -2.84
C GLU A 62 -8.55 -10.13 -4.01
N ASP A 63 -9.56 -10.97 -4.24
CA ASP A 63 -10.58 -10.77 -5.26
C ASP A 63 -11.44 -9.52 -5.01
N ILE A 64 -11.88 -9.33 -3.76
CA ILE A 64 -12.67 -8.16 -3.36
C ILE A 64 -11.83 -6.89 -3.49
N ILE A 65 -10.59 -6.89 -2.99
CA ILE A 65 -9.70 -5.73 -3.08
C ILE A 65 -9.32 -5.46 -4.54
N ALA A 66 -9.07 -6.48 -5.36
CA ALA A 66 -8.79 -6.31 -6.79
C ALA A 66 -9.98 -5.68 -7.52
N SER A 67 -11.20 -6.13 -7.21
CA SER A 67 -12.42 -5.56 -7.76
C SER A 67 -12.61 -4.10 -7.35
N ALA A 68 -12.50 -3.80 -6.05
CA ALA A 68 -12.56 -2.45 -5.52
C ALA A 68 -11.50 -1.54 -6.16
N THR A 69 -10.27 -2.04 -6.31
CA THR A 69 -9.15 -1.29 -6.92
C THR A 69 -9.46 -0.91 -8.37
N ARG A 70 -10.02 -1.82 -9.17
CA ARG A 70 -10.43 -1.50 -10.55
C ARG A 70 -11.48 -0.39 -10.60
N VAL A 71 -12.49 -0.47 -9.72
CA VAL A 71 -13.57 0.52 -9.64
C VAL A 71 -13.02 1.88 -9.20
N CYS A 72 -12.26 1.91 -8.10
CA CYS A 72 -11.67 3.13 -7.56
C CYS A 72 -10.70 3.81 -8.52
N PHE A 73 -9.86 3.02 -9.22
CA PHE A 73 -8.97 3.57 -10.25
C PHE A 73 -9.78 4.28 -11.35
N LYS A 74 -10.83 3.63 -11.86
CA LYS A 74 -11.70 4.20 -12.91
C LYS A 74 -12.38 5.51 -12.48
N GLN A 75 -12.74 5.64 -11.20
CA GLN A 75 -13.37 6.86 -10.67
C GLN A 75 -12.43 8.07 -10.69
N ILE A 76 -11.12 7.87 -10.49
CA ILE A 76 -10.16 8.97 -10.37
C ILE A 76 -9.18 9.08 -11.54
N GLU A 77 -9.19 8.14 -12.49
CA GLU A 77 -8.21 8.02 -13.58
C GLU A 77 -7.98 9.33 -14.35
N THR A 78 -9.04 10.10 -14.58
CA THR A 78 -8.99 11.39 -15.29
C THR A 78 -8.22 12.47 -14.52
N GLN A 79 -8.13 12.36 -13.20
CA GLN A 79 -7.39 13.28 -12.34
C GLN A 79 -5.90 12.94 -12.27
N ILE A 80 -5.55 11.67 -12.50
CA ILE A 80 -4.18 11.19 -12.42
C ILE A 80 -3.37 11.77 -13.60
N PRO A 81 -2.17 12.34 -13.38
CA PRO A 81 -1.33 12.83 -14.47
C PRO A 81 -0.83 11.67 -15.34
N SER A 82 -0.38 11.97 -16.57
CA SER A 82 0.19 10.96 -17.47
C SER A 82 1.53 10.40 -16.99
N LYS A 83 2.24 11.15 -16.14
CA LYS A 83 3.50 10.79 -15.50
C LYS A 83 3.38 10.92 -13.98
N ILE A 84 3.88 9.94 -13.26
CA ILE A 84 3.88 9.86 -11.79
C ILE A 84 5.31 9.98 -11.31
N VAL A 85 5.63 11.08 -10.64
CA VAL A 85 6.96 11.32 -10.07
C VAL A 85 7.00 10.79 -8.65
N GLN A 86 7.84 9.79 -8.41
CA GLN A 86 7.98 9.14 -7.12
C GLN A 86 8.89 9.92 -6.16
N PRO A 87 8.65 9.84 -4.83
CA PRO A 87 7.51 9.16 -4.18
C PRO A 87 6.25 10.03 -4.10
N ARG A 88 6.39 11.35 -4.24
CA ARG A 88 5.35 12.34 -3.93
C ARG A 88 4.02 12.08 -4.65
N ASP A 89 4.06 11.85 -5.96
CA ASP A 89 2.83 11.63 -6.71
C ASP A 89 2.24 10.24 -6.41
N GLY A 90 3.09 9.23 -6.21
CA GLY A 90 2.67 7.89 -5.81
C GLY A 90 1.97 7.87 -4.46
N GLU A 91 2.49 8.58 -3.46
CA GLU A 91 1.85 8.72 -2.14
C GLU A 91 0.50 9.44 -2.25
N LYS A 92 0.44 10.56 -2.99
CA LYS A 92 -0.80 11.33 -3.17
C LYS A 92 -1.90 10.51 -3.83
N TRP A 93 -1.60 9.87 -4.95
CA TRP A 93 -2.60 9.10 -5.70
C TRP A 93 -2.85 7.73 -5.09
N GLY A 94 -1.84 7.12 -4.49
CA GLY A 94 -1.94 5.87 -3.74
C GLY A 94 -2.89 6.00 -2.56
N ARG A 95 -2.76 7.08 -1.77
CA ARG A 95 -3.68 7.38 -0.66
C ARG A 95 -5.12 7.53 -1.14
N LYS A 96 -5.37 8.30 -2.21
CA LYS A 96 -6.72 8.47 -2.77
C LYS A 96 -7.35 7.14 -3.22
N ILE A 97 -6.56 6.26 -3.83
CA ILE A 97 -7.04 4.93 -4.22
C ILE A 97 -7.28 4.08 -2.97
N GLY A 98 -6.35 4.07 -2.02
CA GLY A 98 -6.44 3.31 -0.77
C GLY A 98 -7.68 3.66 0.04
N GLU A 99 -7.97 4.96 0.22
CA GLU A 99 -9.17 5.46 0.90
C GLU A 99 -10.46 4.91 0.24
N CYS A 100 -10.56 4.99 -1.08
CA CYS A 100 -11.71 4.46 -1.81
C CYS A 100 -11.83 2.92 -1.70
N VAL A 101 -10.70 2.22 -1.86
CA VAL A 101 -10.65 0.76 -1.82
C VAL A 101 -11.03 0.24 -0.44
N GLY A 102 -10.51 0.86 0.63
CA GLY A 102 -10.80 0.46 1.99
C GLY A 102 -12.28 0.59 2.33
N VAL A 103 -12.89 1.74 2.02
CA VAL A 103 -14.33 1.96 2.19
C VAL A 103 -15.17 0.97 1.38
N SER A 104 -14.81 0.74 0.11
CA SER A 104 -15.54 -0.19 -0.76
C SER A 104 -15.47 -1.63 -0.27
N ALA A 105 -14.31 -2.07 0.21
CA ALA A 105 -14.10 -3.42 0.72
C ALA A 105 -14.80 -3.63 2.06
N GLU A 106 -14.67 -2.67 2.99
CA GLU A 106 -15.37 -2.74 4.29
C GLU A 106 -16.89 -2.74 4.12
N THR A 107 -17.43 -1.96 3.19
CA THR A 107 -18.86 -1.98 2.86
C THR A 107 -19.30 -3.36 2.35
N THR A 108 -18.46 -4.00 1.53
CA THR A 108 -18.73 -5.33 0.96
C THR A 108 -18.69 -6.42 2.02
N LEU A 109 -17.78 -6.29 3.00
CA LEU A 109 -17.50 -7.28 4.03
C LEU A 109 -18.21 -7.02 5.36
N THR A 110 -19.12 -6.05 5.41
CA THR A 110 -19.68 -5.56 6.68
C THR A 110 -20.34 -6.66 7.52
N ASP A 111 -20.94 -7.67 6.90
CA ASP A 111 -21.63 -8.77 7.59
C ASP A 111 -20.64 -9.78 8.21
N ASP A 112 -19.42 -9.85 7.69
CA ASP A 112 -18.36 -10.77 8.14
C ASP A 112 -17.41 -10.13 9.16
N LYS A 113 -17.68 -8.89 9.56
CA LYS A 113 -16.82 -8.11 10.46
C LYS A 113 -16.77 -8.73 11.86
N ILE A 114 -15.57 -8.93 12.37
CA ILE A 114 -15.31 -9.41 13.72
C ILE A 114 -15.44 -8.23 14.70
N SER A 115 -16.26 -8.38 15.73
CA SER A 115 -16.40 -7.33 16.75
C SER A 115 -15.34 -7.45 17.84
N ASN A 116 -14.39 -6.50 17.86
CA ASN A 116 -13.42 -6.31 18.93
C ASN A 116 -12.85 -4.88 18.89
N LYS A 117 -11.98 -4.52 19.85
CA LYS A 117 -11.39 -3.17 19.94
C LYS A 117 -10.63 -2.74 18.67
N LYS A 118 -9.84 -3.62 18.06
CA LYS A 118 -9.06 -3.33 16.84
C LYS A 118 -10.00 -3.11 15.65
N CYS A 119 -10.95 -4.00 15.45
CA CYS A 119 -11.80 -4.01 14.27
C CYS A 119 -12.93 -2.98 14.32
N ASN A 120 -13.30 -2.51 15.51
CA ASN A 120 -14.28 -1.44 15.68
C ASN A 120 -13.65 -0.03 15.64
N ASP A 121 -12.33 0.08 15.51
CA ASP A 121 -11.65 1.37 15.34
C ASP A 121 -11.78 1.84 13.88
N PRO A 122 -12.45 2.98 13.61
CA PRO A 122 -12.63 3.48 12.25
C PRO A 122 -11.33 3.83 11.54
N ASN A 123 -10.21 3.99 12.27
CA ASN A 123 -8.90 4.32 11.72
C ASN A 123 -7.99 3.08 11.58
N ALA A 124 -8.50 1.87 11.78
CA ALA A 124 -7.67 0.67 11.84
C ALA A 124 -7.05 0.23 10.49
N TRP A 125 -7.50 0.82 9.38
CA TRP A 125 -7.00 0.52 8.03
C TRP A 125 -6.37 1.75 7.32
N GLU A 126 -6.47 2.94 7.93
CA GLU A 126 -5.86 4.19 7.45
C GLU A 126 -4.39 4.31 7.89
#